data_AF-A0A1H3LU31-F1
#
_entry.id   AF-A0A1H3LU31-F1
#
_cell.length_a   1.000
_cell.length_b   1.000
_cell.length_c   1.000
_cell.angle_alpha   90.00
_cell.angle_beta   90.00
_cell.angle_gamma   90.00
#
_symmetry.space_group_name_H-M   'P 1'
#
loop_
_entity.id
_entity.type
_entity.pdbx_description
1 polymer ?
#
loop_
_entity_poly.entity_id
_entity_poly.type
_entity_poly.pdbx_seq_one_letter_code
_entity_poly.pdbx_strand_id
1 'polypeptide(L)'
;MTIQFQHQTENTNEEGSAVIYPVAHFNQKRLRLSTGEKCLPAQWGDRRQQFRRSYPGYQEANELLAALAPRLTEAHRRQRADGLTPTPASLKAALAPAAAPVVREHNLMVLMNDFREVLRGRGYMRDTLRHYLVVGNWLRDFEQHRRRPLLLESYSLVEHDALLHYLTLTR
;
A
#
# COMPACT_ATOMS: atom_id res chain seq x y z
N MET A 1 -26.54 -1.81 -11.35
CA MET A 1 -26.08 -1.11 -10.14
C MET A 1 -26.28 0.36 -10.38
N THR A 2 -26.87 1.07 -9.43
CA THR A 2 -27.13 2.51 -9.54
C THR A 2 -26.30 3.22 -8.48
N ILE A 3 -25.55 4.24 -8.87
CA ILE A 3 -24.69 5.02 -7.97
C ILE A 3 -25.20 6.45 -7.99
N GLN A 4 -25.43 7.01 -6.80
CA GLN A 4 -25.83 8.39 -6.61
C GLN A 4 -24.94 9.02 -5.54
N PHE A 5 -24.48 10.25 -5.76
CA PHE A 5 -23.75 10.99 -4.73
C PHE A 5 -24.73 11.86 -3.94
N GLN A 6 -24.73 11.69 -2.63
CA GLN A 6 -25.62 12.41 -1.72
C GLN A 6 -24.80 13.26 -0.75
N HIS A 7 -25.17 14.53 -0.66
CA HIS A 7 -24.74 15.43 0.39
C HIS A 7 -25.72 15.25 1.56
N GLN A 8 -25.25 14.80 2.73
CA GLN A 8 -26.14 14.61 3.88
C GLN A 8 -25.99 15.80 4.84
N THR A 9 -27.00 16.66 4.88
CA THR A 9 -27.07 17.85 5.74
C THR A 9 -27.33 17.53 7.22
N GLU A 10 -27.65 16.27 7.57
CA GLU A 10 -27.93 15.87 8.96
C GLU A 10 -26.66 15.73 9.83
N ASN A 11 -25.50 15.46 9.22
CA ASN A 11 -24.20 15.36 9.92
C ASN A 11 -23.30 16.52 9.51
N THR A 12 -23.70 17.71 9.93
CA THR A 12 -22.96 18.94 9.65
C THR A 12 -21.98 19.22 10.79
N ASN A 13 -20.73 19.54 10.45
CA ASN A 13 -19.73 20.00 11.42
C ASN A 13 -20.08 21.41 11.95
N GLU A 14 -19.43 21.86 13.04
CA GLU A 14 -19.64 23.20 13.64
C GLU A 14 -19.52 24.37 12.62
N GLU A 15 -18.80 24.16 11.51
CA GLU A 15 -18.61 25.12 10.41
C GLU A 15 -19.65 25.04 9.27
N GLY A 16 -20.69 24.21 9.37
CA GLY A 16 -21.71 24.10 8.31
C GLY A 16 -21.33 23.18 7.14
N SER A 17 -20.18 22.50 7.20
CA SER A 17 -19.70 21.58 6.15
C SER A 17 -20.18 20.15 6.39
N ALA A 18 -20.58 19.47 5.32
CA ALA A 18 -21.04 18.07 5.36
C ALA A 18 -20.25 17.20 4.36
N VAL A 19 -20.06 15.94 4.76
CA VAL A 19 -19.32 14.94 3.98
C VAL A 19 -20.16 14.46 2.81
N ILE A 20 -19.54 14.27 1.64
CA ILE A 20 -20.21 13.66 0.48
C ILE A 20 -20.14 12.14 0.58
N TYR A 21 -21.26 11.49 0.29
CA TYR A 21 -21.37 10.05 0.31
C TYR A 21 -21.79 9.53 -1.07
N PRO A 22 -20.94 8.78 -1.77
CA PRO A 22 -21.38 7.83 -2.79
C PRO A 22 -22.29 6.78 -2.14
N VAL A 23 -23.52 6.72 -2.64
CA VAL A 23 -24.51 5.72 -2.31
C VAL A 23 -24.73 4.84 -3.53
N ALA A 24 -24.31 3.58 -3.42
CA ALA A 24 -24.52 2.57 -4.46
C ALA A 24 -25.60 1.57 -4.05
N HIS A 25 -26.58 1.37 -4.93
CA HIS A 25 -27.65 0.38 -4.80
C HIS A 25 -27.38 -0.82 -5.72
N PHE A 26 -27.28 -2.01 -5.13
CA PHE A 26 -27.04 -3.27 -5.85
C PHE A 26 -27.61 -4.44 -5.05
N ASN A 27 -28.19 -5.44 -5.73
CA ASN A 27 -28.70 -6.68 -5.11
C ASN A 27 -29.55 -6.45 -3.83
N GLN A 28 -30.46 -5.46 -3.85
CA GLN A 28 -31.27 -5.03 -2.69
C GLN A 28 -30.47 -4.52 -1.47
N LYS A 29 -29.15 -4.35 -1.62
CA LYS A 29 -28.24 -3.81 -0.61
C LYS A 29 -27.85 -2.38 -0.97
N ARG A 30 -27.56 -1.59 0.06
CA ARG A 30 -27.04 -0.22 -0.04
C ARG A 30 -25.61 -0.20 0.47
N LEU A 31 -24.68 0.25 -0.37
CA LEU A 31 -23.33 0.62 0.05
C LEU A 31 -23.28 2.13 0.19
N ARG A 32 -22.81 2.58 1.35
CA ARG A 32 -22.52 3.98 1.62
C ARG A 32 -21.05 4.10 1.98
N LEU A 33 -20.33 4.92 1.23
CA LEU A 33 -18.92 5.21 1.48
C LEU A 33 -18.73 6.70 1.70
N SER A 34 -17.85 7.06 2.61
CA SER A 34 -17.39 8.44 2.76
C SER A 34 -16.29 8.69 1.73
N THR A 35 -16.41 9.76 0.95
CA THR A 35 -15.30 10.21 0.09
C THR A 35 -14.20 10.91 0.87
N GLY A 36 -14.42 11.24 2.15
CA GLY A 36 -13.52 12.08 2.94
C GLY A 36 -13.67 13.57 2.62
N GLU A 37 -14.09 13.91 1.41
CA GLU A 37 -14.38 15.27 0.98
C GLU A 37 -15.58 15.87 1.71
N LYS A 38 -15.40 17.10 2.22
CA LYS A 38 -16.42 17.90 2.89
C LYS A 38 -16.68 19.15 2.09
N CYS A 39 -17.94 19.53 1.94
CA CYS A 39 -18.29 20.80 1.32
C CYS A 39 -19.51 21.44 2.00
N LEU A 40 -19.61 22.75 1.84
CA LEU A 40 -20.81 23.50 2.20
C LEU A 40 -21.97 23.14 1.25
N PRO A 41 -23.24 23.24 1.68
CA PRO A 41 -24.39 23.04 0.80
C PRO A 41 -24.34 23.93 -0.45
N ALA A 42 -23.87 25.18 -0.31
CA ALA A 42 -23.73 26.12 -1.42
C ALA A 42 -22.66 25.72 -2.46
N GLN A 43 -21.76 24.82 -2.10
CA GLN A 43 -20.68 24.31 -2.95
C GLN A 43 -21.04 22.98 -3.63
N TRP A 44 -22.19 22.39 -3.30
CA TRP A 44 -22.66 21.15 -3.91
C TRP A 44 -23.77 21.40 -4.93
N GLY A 45 -23.77 20.64 -6.02
CA GLY A 45 -24.81 20.68 -7.04
C GLY A 45 -25.63 19.40 -7.04
N ASP A 46 -26.72 19.33 -6.28
CA ASP A 46 -27.56 18.11 -6.16
C ASP A 46 -28.03 17.54 -7.51
N ARG A 47 -28.41 18.42 -8.44
CA ARG A 47 -28.88 18.01 -9.77
C ARG A 47 -27.78 17.37 -10.61
N ARG A 48 -26.53 17.83 -10.45
CA ARG A 48 -25.37 17.32 -11.21
C ARG A 48 -24.57 16.28 -10.44
N GLN A 49 -24.82 16.13 -9.13
CA GLN A 49 -24.06 15.29 -8.21
C GLN A 49 -22.55 15.58 -8.26
N GLN A 50 -22.20 16.86 -8.30
CA GLN A 50 -20.84 17.37 -8.50
C GLN A 50 -20.58 18.59 -7.61
N PHE A 51 -19.32 18.82 -7.27
CA PHE A 51 -18.85 20.06 -6.66
C PHE A 51 -19.01 21.22 -7.64
N ARG A 52 -19.48 22.36 -7.14
CA ARG A 52 -19.53 23.62 -7.87
C ARG A 52 -18.16 24.27 -7.91
N ARG A 53 -17.96 25.21 -8.85
CA ARG A 53 -16.73 26.01 -8.98
C ARG A 53 -16.35 26.82 -7.74
N SER A 54 -17.29 27.03 -6.81
CA SER A 54 -17.05 27.68 -5.52
C SER A 54 -16.30 26.80 -4.51
N TYR A 55 -16.11 25.51 -4.81
CA TYR A 55 -15.30 24.61 -4.01
C TYR A 55 -13.82 24.70 -4.45
N PRO A 56 -12.87 24.95 -3.54
CA PRO A 56 -11.44 24.88 -3.86
C PRO A 56 -11.06 23.47 -4.33
N GLY A 57 -10.39 23.35 -5.48
CA GLY A 57 -10.05 22.03 -6.05
C GLY A 57 -11.25 21.26 -6.61
N TYR A 58 -12.33 21.95 -7.01
CA TYR A 58 -13.53 21.31 -7.57
C TYR A 58 -13.26 20.41 -8.76
N GLN A 59 -12.19 20.67 -9.53
CA GLN A 59 -11.86 19.89 -10.71
C GLN A 59 -11.36 18.51 -10.30
N GLU A 60 -10.33 18.46 -9.45
CA GLU A 60 -9.75 17.23 -8.91
C GLU A 60 -10.78 16.42 -8.13
N ALA A 61 -11.60 17.09 -7.31
CA ALA A 61 -12.65 16.45 -6.54
C ALA A 61 -13.73 15.81 -7.44
N ASN A 62 -14.14 16.51 -8.51
CA ASN A 62 -15.09 15.96 -9.47
C ASN A 62 -14.51 14.84 -10.33
N GLU A 63 -13.22 14.92 -10.70
CA GLU A 63 -12.50 13.85 -11.40
C GLU A 63 -12.44 12.58 -10.52
N LEU A 64 -12.21 12.74 -9.22
CA LEU A 64 -12.27 11.64 -8.24
C LEU A 64 -13.68 11.02 -8.18
N LEU A 65 -14.74 11.84 -8.07
CA LEU A 65 -16.11 11.33 -8.08
C LEU A 65 -16.44 10.58 -9.39
N ALA A 66 -16.00 11.13 -10.52
CA ALA A 66 -16.18 10.52 -11.84
C ALA A 66 -15.45 9.18 -11.96
N ALA A 67 -14.29 9.01 -11.31
CA ALA A 67 -13.54 7.76 -11.29
C ALA A 67 -14.10 6.70 -10.31
N LEU A 68 -14.79 7.11 -9.24
CA LEU A 68 -15.35 6.17 -8.25
C LEU A 68 -16.48 5.31 -8.80
N ALA A 69 -17.38 5.89 -9.60
CA ALA A 69 -18.51 5.18 -10.19
C ALA A 69 -18.11 4.00 -11.12
N PRO A 70 -17.19 4.18 -12.09
CA PRO A 70 -16.72 3.08 -12.93
C PRO A 70 -15.93 2.05 -12.12
N ARG A 71 -15.07 2.45 -11.18
CA ARG A 71 -14.32 1.53 -10.30
C ARG A 71 -15.24 0.62 -9.48
N LEU A 72 -16.28 1.18 -8.88
CA LEU A 72 -17.31 0.41 -8.17
C LEU A 72 -18.01 -0.59 -9.10
N THR A 73 -18.37 -0.13 -10.30
CA THR A 73 -19.07 -0.97 -11.28
C THR A 73 -18.19 -2.11 -11.76
N GLU A 74 -16.90 -1.86 -12.00
CA GLU A 74 -15.93 -2.86 -12.39
C GLU A 74 -15.71 -3.88 -11.27
N ALA A 75 -15.50 -3.44 -10.03
CA ALA A 75 -15.34 -4.32 -8.88
C ALA A 75 -16.55 -5.24 -8.70
N HIS A 76 -17.76 -4.70 -8.83
CA HIS A 76 -19.00 -5.48 -8.78
C HIS A 76 -19.08 -6.51 -9.92
N ARG A 77 -18.73 -6.15 -11.15
CA ARG A 77 -18.74 -7.07 -12.30
C ARG A 77 -17.70 -8.18 -12.13
N ARG A 78 -16.49 -7.84 -11.68
CA ARG A 78 -15.40 -8.79 -11.46
C ARG A 78 -15.78 -9.84 -10.41
N GLN A 79 -16.27 -9.41 -9.25
CA GLN A 79 -16.73 -10.33 -8.21
C GLN A 79 -17.82 -11.28 -8.71
N ARG A 80 -18.77 -10.81 -9.53
CA ARG A 80 -19.79 -11.69 -10.13
C ARG A 80 -19.20 -12.66 -11.16
N ALA A 81 -18.22 -12.23 -11.95
CA ALA A 81 -17.53 -13.11 -12.90
C ALA A 81 -16.75 -14.22 -12.16
N ASP A 82 -16.19 -13.90 -11.00
CA ASP A 82 -15.47 -14.84 -10.13
C ASP A 82 -16.42 -15.74 -9.29
N GLY A 83 -17.74 -15.67 -9.51
CA GLY A 83 -18.73 -16.44 -8.76
C GLY A 83 -18.94 -15.97 -7.32
N LEU A 84 -18.34 -14.85 -6.91
CA LEU A 84 -18.49 -14.26 -5.59
C LEU A 84 -19.76 -13.41 -5.52
N THR A 85 -20.40 -13.39 -4.35
CA THR A 85 -21.53 -12.48 -4.09
C THR A 85 -21.01 -11.13 -3.63
N PRO A 86 -21.24 -10.03 -4.38
CA PRO A 86 -20.81 -8.71 -3.96
C PRO A 86 -21.47 -8.32 -2.63
N THR A 87 -20.66 -7.92 -1.66
CA THR A 87 -21.10 -7.37 -0.38
C THR A 87 -20.59 -5.93 -0.19
N PRO A 88 -21.26 -5.10 0.61
CA PRO A 88 -20.78 -3.74 0.90
C PRO A 88 -19.32 -3.71 1.39
N ALA A 89 -18.93 -4.65 2.26
CA ALA A 89 -17.56 -4.76 2.75
C ALA A 89 -16.56 -5.10 1.63
N SER A 90 -16.91 -6.05 0.76
CA SER A 90 -16.03 -6.45 -0.35
C SER A 90 -15.85 -5.35 -1.40
N LEU A 91 -16.89 -4.56 -1.67
CA LEU A 91 -16.80 -3.42 -2.59
C LEU A 91 -16.03 -2.25 -1.96
N LYS A 92 -16.16 -2.04 -0.65
CA LYS A 92 -15.33 -1.08 0.10
C LYS A 92 -13.85 -1.47 0.02
N ALA A 93 -13.53 -2.74 0.21
CA ALA A 93 -12.17 -3.26 0.10
C ALA A 93 -11.59 -3.07 -1.31
N ALA A 94 -12.39 -3.29 -2.36
CA ALA A 94 -11.95 -3.09 -3.75
C ALA A 94 -11.67 -1.61 -4.11
N LEU A 95 -12.23 -0.67 -3.34
CA LEU A 95 -11.98 0.77 -3.50
C LEU A 95 -10.84 1.30 -2.62
N ALA A 96 -10.41 0.53 -1.62
CA ALA A 96 -9.30 0.94 -0.78
C ALA A 96 -8.06 1.20 -1.65
N PRO A 97 -7.23 2.21 -1.33
CA PRO A 97 -5.95 2.38 -1.99
C PRO A 97 -5.19 1.07 -1.91
N ALA A 98 -4.48 0.70 -2.98
CA ALA A 98 -3.62 -0.47 -2.98
C ALA A 98 -2.73 -0.38 -1.74
N ALA A 99 -2.72 -1.45 -0.92
CA ALA A 99 -1.86 -1.48 0.26
C ALA A 99 -0.45 -1.13 -0.19
N ALA A 100 0.20 -0.20 0.52
CA ALA A 100 1.60 0.11 0.26
C ALA A 100 2.38 -1.21 0.21
N PRO A 101 3.27 -1.40 -0.77
CA PRO A 101 4.03 -2.63 -0.86
C PRO A 101 4.72 -2.83 0.48
N VAL A 102 4.41 -3.95 1.14
CA VAL A 102 5.10 -4.34 2.38
C VAL A 102 6.53 -4.63 1.96
N VAL A 103 7.43 -3.66 2.18
CA VAL A 103 8.87 -3.86 2.00
C VAL A 103 9.26 -4.84 3.08
N ARG A 104 9.44 -6.11 2.70
CA ARG A 104 10.04 -7.10 3.58
C ARG A 104 11.51 -6.74 3.66
N GLU A 105 11.96 -6.27 4.81
CA GLU A 105 13.38 -6.01 5.03
C GLU A 105 14.12 -7.35 5.10
N HIS A 106 15.14 -7.53 4.25
CA HIS A 106 15.91 -8.77 4.20
C HIS A 106 17.26 -8.57 4.87
N ASN A 107 17.52 -9.37 5.91
CA ASN A 107 18.81 -9.38 6.58
C ASN A 107 19.88 -10.05 5.69
N LEU A 108 21.00 -9.38 5.44
CA LEU A 108 22.10 -9.86 4.58
C LEU A 108 22.72 -11.17 5.09
N MET A 109 22.86 -11.34 6.41
CA MET A 109 23.42 -12.55 7.00
C MET A 109 22.51 -13.75 6.74
N VAL A 110 21.19 -13.55 6.86
CA VAL A 110 20.20 -14.59 6.52
C VAL A 110 20.27 -14.94 5.03
N LEU A 111 20.26 -13.92 4.15
CA LEU A 111 20.37 -14.14 2.70
C LEU A 111 21.65 -14.87 2.31
N MET A 112 22.78 -14.58 2.97
CA MET A 112 24.04 -15.23 2.67
C MET A 112 24.07 -16.70 3.12
N ASN A 113 23.38 -17.03 4.22
CA ASN A 113 23.19 -18.41 4.63
C ASN A 113 22.27 -19.16 3.66
N ASP A 114 21.15 -18.57 3.26
CA ASP A 114 20.22 -19.17 2.28
C ASP A 114 20.93 -19.43 0.95
N PHE A 115 21.72 -18.46 0.47
CA PHE A 115 22.53 -18.61 -0.73
C PHE A 115 23.51 -19.79 -0.62
N ARG A 116 24.18 -19.95 0.52
CA ARG A 116 25.09 -21.07 0.78
C ARG A 116 24.36 -22.41 0.78
N GLU A 117 23.14 -22.48 1.31
CA GLU A 117 22.32 -23.70 1.28
C GLU A 117 21.92 -24.09 -0.15
N VAL A 118 21.56 -23.11 -0.99
CA VAL A 118 21.30 -23.34 -2.42
C VAL A 118 22.54 -23.88 -3.14
N LEU A 119 23.71 -23.31 -2.87
CA LEU A 119 24.97 -23.81 -3.46
C LEU A 119 25.29 -25.24 -3.00
N ARG A 120 25.02 -25.57 -1.73
CA ARG A 120 25.17 -26.95 -1.25
C ARG A 120 24.25 -27.91 -1.99
N GLY A 121 22.98 -27.56 -2.15
CA GLY A 121 22.01 -28.38 -2.90
C GLY A 121 22.39 -28.60 -4.37
N ARG A 122 23.17 -27.68 -4.95
CA ARG A 122 23.71 -27.78 -6.32
C ARG A 122 25.02 -28.57 -6.43
N GLY A 123 25.56 -29.10 -5.32
CA GLY A 123 26.77 -29.93 -5.34
C GLY A 123 28.09 -29.16 -5.42
N TYR A 124 28.13 -27.88 -5.01
CA TYR A 124 29.38 -27.11 -4.99
C TYR A 124 30.41 -27.71 -4.02
N MET A 125 31.70 -27.51 -4.35
CA MET A 125 32.81 -28.01 -3.54
C MET A 125 32.81 -27.42 -2.12
N ARG A 126 33.28 -28.23 -1.17
CA ARG A 126 33.31 -27.87 0.26
C ARG A 126 34.08 -26.59 0.55
N ASP A 127 35.18 -26.35 -0.17
CA ASP A 127 36.00 -25.15 0.03
C ASP A 127 35.28 -23.87 -0.41
N THR A 128 34.51 -23.94 -1.50
CA THR A 128 33.63 -22.85 -1.93
C THR A 128 32.58 -22.53 -0.87
N LEU A 129 31.93 -23.56 -0.31
CA LEU A 129 30.95 -23.39 0.78
C LEU A 129 31.58 -22.87 2.07
N ARG A 130 32.86 -23.18 2.32
CA ARG A 130 33.63 -22.65 3.45
C ARG A 130 33.93 -21.16 3.25
N HIS A 131 34.28 -20.74 2.04
CA HIS A 131 34.50 -19.32 1.74
C HIS A 131 33.25 -18.48 2.04
N TYR A 132 32.08 -18.90 1.56
CA TYR A 132 30.82 -18.20 1.85
C TYR A 132 30.41 -18.25 3.33
N LEU A 133 30.75 -19.32 4.05
CA LEU A 133 30.57 -19.38 5.50
C LEU A 133 31.41 -18.32 6.22
N VAL A 134 32.67 -18.15 5.80
CA VAL A 134 33.57 -17.14 6.35
C VAL A 134 33.04 -15.73 6.10
N VAL A 135 32.55 -15.46 4.88
CA VAL A 135 31.90 -14.18 4.55
C VAL A 135 30.65 -13.95 5.41
N GLY A 136 29.80 -14.96 5.60
CA GLY A 136 28.63 -14.86 6.48
C GLY A 136 29.00 -14.54 7.94
N ASN A 137 30.08 -15.12 8.44
CA ASN A 137 30.60 -14.80 9.78
C ASN A 137 31.08 -13.34 9.85
N TRP A 138 31.76 -12.83 8.83
CA TRP A 138 32.18 -11.43 8.79
C TRP A 138 31.00 -10.46 8.84
N LEU A 139 29.94 -10.74 8.08
CA LEU A 139 28.70 -9.95 8.11
C LEU A 139 28.08 -9.96 9.51
N ARG A 140 27.98 -11.13 10.14
CA ARG A 140 27.46 -11.28 11.50
C ARG A 140 28.29 -10.50 12.53
N ASP A 141 29.61 -10.65 12.49
CA ASP A 141 30.52 -10.01 13.45
C ASP A 141 30.46 -8.47 13.28
N PHE A 142 30.32 -8.00 12.04
CA PHE A 142 30.11 -6.59 11.73
C PHE A 142 28.75 -6.05 12.22
N GLU A 143 27.66 -6.82 12.07
CA GLU A 143 26.34 -6.50 12.65
C GLU A 143 26.41 -6.32 14.17
N GLN A 144 27.16 -7.20 14.85
CA GLN A 144 27.38 -7.12 16.29
C GLN A 144 28.19 -5.88 16.69
N HIS A 145 29.23 -5.54 15.93
CA HIS A 145 30.06 -4.35 16.17
C HIS A 145 29.25 -3.06 16.08
N ARG A 146 28.39 -2.92 15.07
CA ARG A 146 27.54 -1.74 14.85
C ARG A 146 26.23 -1.74 15.64
N ARG A 147 25.86 -2.86 16.26
CA ARG A 147 24.59 -3.09 17.00
C ARG A 147 23.33 -2.79 16.17
N ARG A 148 23.39 -3.02 14.86
CA ARG A 148 22.28 -2.80 13.91
C ARG A 148 22.32 -3.88 12.83
N PRO A 149 21.17 -4.44 12.42
CA PRO A 149 21.13 -5.41 11.33
C PRO A 149 21.55 -4.77 10.00
N LEU A 150 22.21 -5.56 9.16
CA LEU A 150 22.49 -5.24 7.77
C LEU A 150 21.29 -5.67 6.94
N LEU A 151 20.54 -4.69 6.45
CA LEU A 151 19.37 -4.93 5.59
C LEU A 151 19.73 -4.66 4.14
N LEU A 152 19.23 -5.49 3.22
CA LEU A 152 19.49 -5.38 1.79
C LEU A 152 18.98 -4.06 1.24
N GLU A 153 17.80 -3.64 1.69
CA GLU A 153 17.11 -2.45 1.25
C GLU A 153 17.83 -1.17 1.67
N SER A 154 18.58 -1.22 2.78
CA SER A 154 19.36 -0.09 3.29
C SER A 154 20.87 -0.24 3.06
N TYR A 155 21.32 -1.29 2.36
CA TYR A 155 22.73 -1.51 2.11
C TYR A 155 23.22 -0.52 1.05
N SER A 156 24.13 0.36 1.45
CA SER A 156 24.67 1.41 0.59
C SER A 156 26.20 1.29 0.46
N LEU A 157 26.79 2.07 -0.44
CA LEU A 157 28.25 2.15 -0.56
C LEU A 157 28.92 2.55 0.76
N VAL A 158 28.30 3.47 1.51
CA VAL A 158 28.79 3.89 2.84
C VAL A 158 28.82 2.72 3.81
N GLU A 159 27.80 1.86 3.76
CA GLU A 159 27.74 0.66 4.59
C GLU A 159 28.77 -0.39 4.17
N HIS A 160 29.06 -0.48 2.87
CA HIS A 160 30.10 -1.35 2.33
C HIS A 160 31.51 -0.89 2.73
N ASP A 161 31.79 0.41 2.61
CA ASP A 161 33.09 0.98 3.00
C ASP A 161 33.34 0.83 4.50
N ALA A 162 32.30 1.00 5.32
CA ALA A 162 32.38 0.76 6.76
C ALA A 162 32.70 -0.72 7.09
N LEU A 163 32.15 -1.67 6.33
CA LEU A 163 32.47 -3.10 6.47
C LEU A 163 33.94 -3.36 6.12
N LEU A 164 34.42 -2.83 5.00
CA LEU A 164 35.82 -2.99 4.58
C LEU A 164 36.79 -2.38 5.60
N HIS A 165 36.46 -1.20 6.12
CA HIS A 165 37.23 -0.54 7.15
C HIS A 165 37.30 -1.38 8.43
N TYR A 166 36.16 -1.92 8.88
CA TYR A 166 36.11 -2.83 10.03
C TYR A 166 36.99 -4.05 9.83
N LEU A 167 36.91 -4.70 8.67
CA LEU A 167 37.71 -5.89 8.34
C LEU A 167 39.22 -5.60 8.31
N THR A 168 39.61 -4.39 7.90
CA THR A 168 41.02 -3.98 7.84
C THR A 168 41.59 -3.65 9.23
N LEU A 169 40.75 -3.21 10.17
CA LEU A 169 41.18 -2.86 11.53
C LEU A 169 41.19 -4.04 12.50
N THR A 170 40.35 -5.05 12.27
CA THR A 170 40.20 -6.20 13.17
C THR A 170 40.89 -7.48 12.69
N ARG A 171 41.48 -7.47 11.49
CA ARG A 171 42.24 -8.58 10.91
C ARG A 171 43.44 -8.06 10.13
#